data_AF-A0A1F2Q8C3-F1
#
_entry.id   AF-A0A1F2Q8C3-F1
#
_cell.length_a   1.000
_cell.length_b   1.000
_cell.length_c   1.000
_cell.angle_alpha   90.00
_cell.angle_beta   90.00
_cell.angle_gamma   90.00
#
_symmetry.space_group_name_H-M   'P 1'
#
loop_
_entity.id
_entity.type
_entity.pdbx_description
1 polymer ?
#
loop_
_entity_poly.entity_id
_entity_poly.type
_entity_poly.pdbx_seq_one_letter_code
_entity_poly.pdbx_strand_id
1 'polypeptide(L)'
;MKITATEEYGMRCMLQLALHHGEIVPLSELAGTEGIAPPFAAKVLLGLRRAGLVVATRGRNGGYALAAPPEQITVLRILKALGKPLFDSTFCREHGSPDATDCSRLTDCSLRPVWAHLDALLRRFFEQTTLADLAAGERRTDRHLQERWLLTVPGGWGESTVAKRGTQ
;
A
#
# COMPACT_ATOMS: atom_id res chain seq x y z
N MET A 1 -4.59 6.89 5.44
CA MET A 1 -3.81 5.72 5.11
C MET A 1 -3.14 5.26 6.37
N LYS A 2 -3.93 4.63 7.25
CA LYS A 2 -3.33 3.74 8.24
C LYS A 2 -2.88 2.50 7.47
N ILE A 3 -1.62 2.09 7.63
CA ILE A 3 -1.15 0.84 7.06
C ILE A 3 -1.46 -0.25 8.08
N THR A 4 -2.49 -1.05 7.81
CA THR A 4 -2.83 -2.25 8.57
C THR A 4 -2.40 -3.49 7.78
N ALA A 5 -2.65 -4.67 8.33
CA ALA A 5 -2.43 -5.92 7.62
C ALA A 5 -3.20 -5.97 6.28
N THR A 6 -4.38 -5.35 6.19
CA THR A 6 -5.18 -5.34 4.95
C THR A 6 -4.47 -4.56 3.83
N GLU A 7 -3.91 -3.39 4.12
CA GLU A 7 -3.16 -2.60 3.15
C GLU A 7 -1.84 -3.29 2.76
N GLU A 8 -1.09 -3.79 3.73
CA GLU A 8 0.19 -4.47 3.48
C GLU A 8 0.01 -5.72 2.60
N TYR A 9 -0.90 -6.62 2.96
CA TYR A 9 -1.15 -7.82 2.15
C TYR A 9 -1.82 -7.50 0.81
N GLY A 10 -2.60 -6.43 0.73
CA GLY A 10 -3.13 -5.97 -0.56
C GLY A 10 -2.04 -5.44 -1.50
N MET A 11 -1.08 -4.68 -0.98
CA MET A 11 0.10 -4.26 -1.73
C MET A 11 0.90 -5.46 -2.23
N ARG A 12 1.11 -6.46 -1.37
CA ARG A 12 1.81 -7.70 -1.73
C ARG A 12 1.09 -8.49 -2.82
N CYS A 13 -0.22 -8.70 -2.69
CA CYS A 13 -0.99 -9.35 -3.75
C CYS A 13 -0.93 -8.57 -5.07
N MET A 14 -1.00 -7.24 -5.03
CA MET A 14 -0.83 -6.41 -6.23
C MET A 14 0.56 -6.56 -6.84
N LEU A 15 1.61 -6.62 -6.01
CA LEU A 15 2.98 -6.85 -6.47
C LEU A 15 3.13 -8.19 -7.18
N GLN A 16 2.55 -9.27 -6.63
CA GLN A 16 2.52 -10.58 -7.31
C GLN A 16 1.83 -10.48 -8.67
N LEU A 17 0.67 -9.83 -8.74
CA LEU A 17 -0.04 -9.63 -10.01
C LEU A 17 0.75 -8.79 -11.02
N ALA A 18 1.63 -7.90 -10.57
CA ALA A 18 2.53 -7.15 -11.44
C ALA A 18 3.72 -7.97 -11.93
N LEU A 19 4.27 -8.84 -11.08
CA LEU A 19 5.31 -9.79 -11.47
C LEU A 19 4.81 -10.81 -12.50
N HIS A 20 3.52 -11.14 -12.44
CA HIS A 20 2.80 -12.01 -13.38
C HIS A 20 1.93 -11.21 -14.38
N HIS A 21 2.35 -9.99 -14.75
CA HIS A 21 1.54 -9.12 -15.60
C HIS A 21 1.20 -9.77 -16.94
N GLY A 22 -0.08 -9.76 -17.29
CA GLY A 22 -0.63 -10.43 -18.49
C GLY A 22 -1.20 -11.83 -18.21
N GLU A 23 -0.99 -12.37 -17.03
CA GLU A 23 -1.49 -13.69 -16.62
C GLU A 23 -2.69 -13.59 -15.65
N ILE A 24 -3.44 -14.68 -15.55
CA ILE A 24 -4.49 -14.84 -14.53
C ILE A 24 -3.89 -15.68 -13.40
N VAL A 25 -3.77 -15.09 -12.21
CA VAL A 25 -3.20 -15.76 -11.03
C VAL A 25 -4.32 -16.27 -10.12
N PRO A 26 -4.37 -17.58 -9.79
CA PRO A 26 -5.38 -18.13 -8.88
C PRO A 26 -5.34 -17.52 -7.49
N LEU A 27 -6.51 -17.40 -6.84
CA LEU A 27 -6.61 -16.92 -5.45
C LEU A 27 -5.74 -17.75 -4.49
N SER A 28 -5.75 -19.08 -4.65
CA SER A 28 -4.98 -19.99 -3.80
C SER A 28 -3.48 -19.78 -3.93
N GLU A 29 -3.02 -19.40 -5.11
CA GLU A 29 -1.61 -19.11 -5.38
C GLU A 29 -1.22 -17.78 -4.73
N LEU A 30 -1.99 -16.71 -4.95
CA LEU A 30 -1.76 -15.42 -4.27
C LEU A 30 -1.75 -15.57 -2.73
N ALA A 31 -2.70 -16.34 -2.20
CA ALA A 31 -2.80 -16.58 -0.76
C ALA A 31 -1.61 -17.41 -0.24
N GLY A 32 -1.18 -18.43 -1.00
CA GLY A 32 -0.05 -19.29 -0.66
C GLY A 32 1.28 -18.56 -0.69
N THR A 33 1.54 -17.78 -1.75
CA THR A 33 2.77 -16.99 -1.92
C THR A 33 2.94 -15.97 -0.79
N GLU A 34 1.85 -15.32 -0.36
CA GLU A 34 1.89 -14.33 0.71
C GLU A 34 1.67 -14.91 2.12
N GLY A 35 1.48 -16.23 2.24
CA GLY A 35 1.32 -16.90 3.53
C GLY A 35 0.05 -16.49 4.29
N ILE A 36 -1.02 -16.10 3.60
CA ILE A 36 -2.28 -15.65 4.19
C ILE A 36 -3.43 -16.60 3.96
N ALA A 37 -4.42 -16.57 4.85
CA ALA A 37 -5.62 -17.39 4.70
C ALA A 37 -6.41 -16.99 3.43
N PRO A 38 -6.87 -17.95 2.60
CA PRO A 38 -7.62 -17.66 1.38
C PRO A 38 -8.87 -16.76 1.56
N PRO A 39 -9.66 -16.88 2.65
CA PRO A 39 -10.77 -15.96 2.90
C PRO A 39 -10.32 -14.50 3.09
N PHE A 40 -9.16 -14.30 3.74
CA PHE A 40 -8.60 -12.98 3.93
C PHE A 40 -8.08 -12.40 2.61
N ALA A 41 -7.33 -13.18 1.83
CA ALA A 41 -6.91 -12.79 0.49
C ALA A 41 -8.11 -12.41 -0.40
N ALA A 42 -9.18 -13.21 -0.36
CA ALA A 42 -10.40 -12.94 -1.12
C ALA A 42 -11.06 -11.62 -0.70
N LYS A 43 -11.11 -11.31 0.60
CA LYS A 43 -11.63 -10.04 1.11
C LYS A 43 -10.82 -8.85 0.60
N VAL A 44 -9.49 -8.94 0.64
CA VAL A 44 -8.57 -7.90 0.15
C VAL A 44 -8.76 -7.70 -1.35
N LEU A 45 -8.71 -8.77 -2.14
CA LEU A 45 -8.87 -8.74 -3.60
C LEU A 45 -10.25 -8.27 -4.04
N LEU A 46 -11.30 -8.51 -3.24
CA LEU A 46 -12.62 -7.94 -3.47
C LEU A 46 -12.62 -6.41 -3.35
N GLY A 47 -11.92 -5.85 -2.36
CA GLY A 47 -11.74 -4.40 -2.23
C GLY A 47 -11.03 -3.80 -3.44
N LEU A 48 -9.93 -4.43 -3.87
CA LEU A 48 -9.17 -4.04 -5.06
C LEU A 48 -9.99 -4.13 -6.35
N ARG A 49 -10.81 -5.18 -6.48
CA ARG A 49 -11.71 -5.36 -7.62
C ARG A 49 -12.77 -4.26 -7.68
N ARG A 50 -13.38 -3.92 -6.53
CA ARG A 50 -14.38 -2.84 -6.45
C ARG A 50 -13.78 -1.49 -6.83
N ALA A 51 -12.50 -1.28 -6.56
CA ALA A 51 -11.76 -0.09 -6.97
C ALA A 51 -11.27 -0.14 -8.44
N GLY A 52 -11.56 -1.21 -9.19
CA GLY A 52 -11.15 -1.36 -10.58
C GLY A 52 -9.64 -1.53 -10.76
N LEU A 53 -8.94 -2.06 -9.75
CA LEU A 53 -7.50 -2.30 -9.81
C LEU A 53 -7.15 -3.71 -10.29
N VAL A 54 -8.07 -4.65 -10.08
CA VAL A 54 -7.95 -6.04 -10.56
C VAL A 54 -9.24 -6.47 -11.24
N VAL A 55 -9.10 -7.37 -12.21
CA VAL A 55 -10.20 -8.12 -12.80
C VAL A 55 -10.20 -9.54 -12.23
N ALA A 56 -11.39 -10.12 -12.09
CA ALA A 56 -11.56 -11.47 -11.58
C ALA A 56 -12.25 -12.35 -12.62
N THR A 57 -11.61 -13.45 -12.97
CA THR A 57 -12.14 -14.47 -13.90
C THR A 57 -12.68 -15.65 -13.10
N ARG A 58 -13.87 -16.14 -13.46
CA ARG A 58 -14.49 -17.31 -12.83
C ARG A 58 -14.14 -18.59 -13.58
N GLY A 59 -14.29 -19.73 -12.91
CA GLY A 59 -14.14 -21.06 -13.51
C GLY A 59 -12.89 -21.80 -13.03
N ARG A 60 -12.61 -22.95 -13.65
CA ARG A 60 -11.52 -23.86 -13.26
C ARG A 60 -10.13 -23.23 -13.42
N ASN A 61 -9.97 -22.32 -14.38
CA ASN A 61 -8.78 -21.50 -14.58
C ASN A 61 -9.04 -20.03 -14.18
N GLY A 62 -9.94 -19.83 -13.22
CA GLY A 62 -10.26 -18.50 -12.69
C GLY A 62 -9.18 -17.98 -11.76
N GLY A 63 -9.22 -16.67 -11.51
CA GLY A 63 -8.20 -15.98 -10.73
C GLY A 63 -8.33 -14.48 -10.85
N TYR A 64 -7.24 -13.78 -10.56
CA TYR A 64 -7.13 -12.33 -10.61
C TYR A 64 -6.03 -11.91 -11.57
N ALA A 65 -6.22 -10.78 -12.24
CA ALA A 65 -5.22 -10.11 -13.06
C ALA A 65 -5.31 -8.60 -12.83
N LEU A 66 -4.26 -7.85 -13.14
CA LEU A 66 -4.31 -6.39 -13.09
C LEU A 66 -5.32 -5.86 -14.11
N ALA A 67 -6.07 -4.82 -13.71
CA ALA A 67 -7.03 -4.16 -14.60
C ALA A 67 -6.39 -3.12 -15.54
N ALA A 68 -5.12 -2.78 -15.31
CA ALA A 68 -4.34 -1.83 -16.09
C ALA A 68 -2.83 -2.18 -15.99
N PRO A 69 -1.97 -1.66 -16.88
CA PRO A 69 -0.53 -1.85 -16.79
C PRO A 69 0.04 -1.38 -15.43
N PRO A 70 1.08 -2.05 -14.88
CA PRO A 70 1.65 -1.72 -13.58
C PRO A 70 2.12 -0.26 -13.45
N GLU A 71 2.51 0.37 -14.55
CA GLU A 71 2.95 1.77 -14.63
C GLU A 71 1.81 2.77 -14.37
N GLN A 72 0.56 2.35 -14.56
CA GLN A 72 -0.64 3.19 -14.36
C GLN A 72 -1.30 2.98 -12.99
N ILE A 73 -0.79 2.05 -12.19
CA ILE A 73 -1.31 1.72 -10.87
C ILE A 73 -0.38 2.30 -9.83
N THR A 74 -0.80 3.39 -9.18
CA THR A 74 -0.04 4.02 -8.10
C THR A 74 -0.28 3.32 -6.77
N VAL A 75 0.72 3.38 -5.87
CA VAL A 75 0.58 2.93 -4.47
C VAL A 75 -0.61 3.64 -3.82
N LEU A 76 -0.81 4.93 -4.12
CA LEU A 76 -1.92 5.70 -3.57
C LEU A 76 -3.28 5.11 -3.94
N ARG A 77 -3.46 4.66 -5.19
CA ARG A 77 -4.72 4.02 -5.62
C ARG A 77 -4.99 2.74 -4.83
N ILE A 78 -3.97 1.91 -4.62
CA ILE A 78 -4.08 0.66 -3.85
C ILE A 78 -4.45 0.95 -2.40
N LEU A 79 -3.72 1.86 -1.75
CA LEU A 79 -3.97 2.23 -0.34
C LEU A 79 -5.35 2.87 -0.14
N LYS A 80 -5.82 3.69 -1.08
CA LYS A 80 -7.19 4.26 -1.05
C LYS A 80 -8.27 3.21 -1.24
N ALA A 81 -8.01 2.14 -1.99
CA ALA A 81 -8.97 1.07 -2.22
C ALA A 81 -9.20 0.20 -0.97
N LEU A 82 -8.19 0.09 -0.12
CA LEU A 82 -8.19 -0.83 1.02
C LEU A 82 -8.38 -0.14 2.37
N GLY A 83 -7.89 1.09 2.49
CA GLY A 83 -7.83 1.81 3.75
C GLY A 83 -8.58 3.14 3.76
N LYS A 84 -8.70 3.70 4.96
CA LYS A 84 -9.21 5.06 5.17
C LYS A 84 -8.11 6.12 5.00
N PRO A 85 -8.43 7.40 4.74
CA PRO A 85 -7.50 8.54 4.81
C PRO A 85 -6.75 8.62 6.15
N LEU A 86 -5.58 9.30 6.18
CA LEU A 86 -4.75 9.36 7.41
C LEU A 86 -5.32 10.46 8.28
N PHE A 87 -5.61 11.56 7.61
CA PHE A 87 -6.31 12.69 8.10
C PHE A 87 -7.47 12.97 7.14
N ASP A 88 -8.63 13.24 7.71
CA ASP A 88 -9.77 13.82 7.03
C ASP A 88 -10.42 14.85 7.96
N SER A 89 -11.47 15.53 7.48
CA SER A 89 -12.19 16.53 8.28
C SER A 89 -12.85 15.97 9.54
N THR A 90 -12.99 14.65 9.65
CA THR A 90 -13.58 13.96 10.81
C THR A 90 -12.53 13.50 11.82
N PHE A 91 -11.25 13.42 11.44
CA PHE A 91 -10.15 12.96 12.29
C PHE A 91 -10.12 13.65 13.67
N CYS A 92 -10.27 14.97 13.71
CA CYS A 92 -10.29 15.73 14.98
C CYS A 92 -11.54 15.43 15.84
N ARG A 93 -12.66 15.04 15.21
CA ARG A 93 -13.89 14.65 15.90
C ARG A 93 -13.76 13.25 16.49
N GLU A 94 -13.17 12.32 15.74
CA GLU A 94 -12.91 10.94 16.20
C GLU A 94 -11.97 10.86 17.41
N HIS A 95 -11.07 11.83 17.55
CA HIS A 95 -10.10 11.92 18.66
C HIS A 95 -10.43 13.04 19.66
N GLY A 96 -11.62 13.64 19.55
CA GLY A 96 -12.12 14.64 20.50
C GLY A 96 -12.58 13.99 21.81
N SER A 97 -12.98 14.82 22.78
CA SER A 97 -13.63 14.32 23.99
C SER A 97 -14.94 13.59 23.60
N PRO A 98 -15.21 12.38 24.14
CA PRO A 98 -16.43 11.62 23.83
C PRO A 98 -17.72 12.39 24.10
N ASP A 99 -17.68 13.34 25.05
CA ASP A 99 -18.83 14.12 25.50
C ASP A 99 -18.99 15.45 24.73
N ALA A 100 -18.05 15.77 23.84
CA ALA A 100 -18.07 17.00 23.06
C ALA A 100 -18.61 16.74 21.65
N THR A 101 -19.67 17.47 21.28
CA THR A 101 -20.26 17.43 19.92
C THR A 101 -19.30 17.96 18.85
N ASP A 102 -18.38 18.84 19.24
CA ASP A 102 -17.34 19.37 18.36
C ASP A 102 -15.97 19.45 19.07
N CYS A 103 -14.92 19.58 18.26
CA CYS A 103 -13.55 19.73 18.75
C CYS A 103 -13.41 21.02 19.58
N SER A 104 -12.85 20.91 20.79
CA SER A 104 -12.58 22.06 21.69
C SER A 104 -11.63 23.11 21.08
N ARG A 105 -10.93 22.78 19.98
CA ARG A 105 -10.03 23.65 19.22
C ARG A 105 -10.52 23.87 17.77
N LEU A 106 -11.84 24.04 17.59
CA LEU A 106 -12.47 24.24 16.27
C LEU A 106 -11.83 25.38 15.44
N THR A 107 -11.49 26.50 16.07
CA THR A 107 -11.05 27.73 15.38
C THR A 107 -9.56 28.02 15.51
N ASP A 108 -8.88 27.46 16.51
CA ASP A 108 -7.46 27.73 16.80
C ASP A 108 -6.72 26.44 17.16
N CYS A 109 -6.36 25.66 16.13
CA CYS A 109 -5.61 24.42 16.28
C CYS A 109 -4.42 24.41 15.32
N SER A 110 -3.23 24.78 15.81
CA SER A 110 -1.98 24.75 15.04
C SER A 110 -1.58 23.34 14.58
N LEU A 111 -2.18 22.28 15.14
CA LEU A 111 -1.94 20.90 14.70
C LEU A 111 -2.69 20.56 13.41
N ARG A 112 -3.84 21.19 13.14
CA ARG A 112 -4.63 20.94 11.92
C ARG A 112 -3.81 21.15 10.63
N PRO A 113 -3.10 22.27 10.45
CA PRO A 113 -2.25 22.44 9.27
C PRO A 113 -1.09 21.42 9.25
N VAL A 114 -0.51 21.03 10.39
CA VAL A 114 0.55 20.01 10.43
C VAL A 114 0.05 18.68 9.85
N TRP A 115 -1.13 18.20 10.28
CA TRP A 115 -1.71 16.96 9.77
C TRP A 115 -2.09 17.05 8.29
N ALA A 116 -2.65 18.17 7.85
CA ALA A 116 -2.98 18.40 6.45
C ALA A 116 -1.73 18.36 5.54
N HIS A 117 -0.63 18.99 5.97
CA HIS A 117 0.62 18.97 5.22
C HIS A 117 1.25 17.57 5.21
N LEU A 118 1.21 16.83 6.31
CA LEU A 118 1.68 15.45 6.36
C LEU A 118 0.90 14.54 5.40
N ASP A 119 -0.44 14.62 5.42
CA ASP A 119 -1.29 13.85 4.49
C ASP A 119 -1.01 14.22 3.03
N ALA A 120 -0.79 15.50 2.72
CA ALA A 120 -0.41 15.94 1.38
C ALA A 120 0.96 15.39 0.93
N LEU A 121 1.96 15.39 1.81
CA LEU A 121 3.28 14.82 1.53
C LEU A 121 3.20 13.31 1.25
N LEU A 122 2.48 12.57 2.09
CA LEU A 122 2.31 11.13 1.93
C LEU A 122 1.52 10.77 0.67
N ARG A 123 0.45 11.52 0.36
CA ARG A 123 -0.28 11.35 -0.90
C ARG A 123 0.60 11.57 -2.10
N ARG A 124 1.40 12.63 -2.10
CA ARG A 124 2.32 12.91 -3.20
C ARG A 124 3.34 11.78 -3.36
N PHE A 125 3.88 11.28 -2.25
CA PHE A 125 4.78 10.12 -2.23
C PHE A 125 4.17 8.88 -2.85
N PHE A 126 2.98 8.49 -2.40
CA PHE A 126 2.31 7.29 -2.89
C PHE A 126 1.74 7.45 -4.30
N GLU A 127 1.40 8.67 -4.74
CA GLU A 127 0.90 8.90 -6.10
C GLU A 127 2.00 8.81 -7.14
N GLN A 128 3.24 9.17 -6.77
CA GLN A 128 4.38 9.10 -7.69
C GLN A 128 5.16 7.78 -7.60
N THR A 129 4.68 6.82 -6.81
CA THR A 129 5.24 5.48 -6.75
C THR A 129 4.26 4.52 -7.41
N THR A 130 4.70 3.85 -8.47
CA THR A 130 3.87 2.92 -9.26
C THR A 130 4.15 1.47 -8.89
N LEU A 131 3.26 0.57 -9.28
CA LEU A 131 3.45 -0.85 -9.09
C LEU A 131 4.62 -1.39 -9.93
N ALA A 132 4.89 -0.79 -11.09
CA ALA A 132 6.08 -1.06 -11.89
C ALA A 132 7.37 -0.74 -11.13
N ASP A 133 7.41 0.39 -10.41
CA ASP A 133 8.57 0.79 -9.59
C ASP A 133 8.87 -0.24 -8.50
N LEU A 134 7.83 -0.89 -7.95
CA LEU A 134 7.95 -1.94 -6.94
C LEU A 134 8.35 -3.30 -7.54
N ALA A 135 7.77 -3.67 -8.69
CA ALA A 135 8.07 -4.92 -9.38
C ALA A 135 9.53 -5.00 -9.87
N ALA A 136 10.20 -3.86 -9.97
CA ALA A 136 11.59 -3.75 -10.40
C ALA A 136 12.63 -4.30 -9.38
N GLY A 137 12.17 -4.69 -8.19
CA GLY A 137 12.95 -5.30 -7.12
C GLY A 137 13.55 -4.28 -6.15
N GLU A 138 13.74 -4.70 -4.90
CA GLU A 138 14.08 -3.84 -3.75
C GLU A 138 15.20 -2.84 -4.02
N ARG A 139 16.37 -3.29 -4.51
CA ARG A 139 17.51 -2.42 -4.79
C ARG A 139 17.24 -1.35 -5.85
N ARG A 140 16.37 -1.64 -6.82
CA ARG A 140 16.02 -0.68 -7.87
C ARG A 140 14.94 0.27 -7.36
N THR A 141 13.95 -0.24 -6.64
CA THR A 141 12.94 0.55 -5.96
C THR A 141 13.56 1.55 -5.00
N ASP A 142 14.47 1.12 -4.12
CA ASP A 142 15.16 1.99 -3.15
C ASP A 142 15.90 3.15 -3.85
N ARG A 143 16.71 2.83 -4.87
CA ARG A 143 17.42 3.84 -5.67
C ARG A 143 16.48 4.83 -6.34
N HIS A 144 15.41 4.34 -6.96
CA HIS A 144 14.42 5.19 -7.62
C HIS A 144 13.73 6.14 -6.64
N LEU A 145 13.39 5.64 -5.45
CA LEU A 145 12.80 6.46 -4.39
C LEU A 145 13.79 7.51 -3.86
N GLN A 146 15.06 7.15 -3.69
CA GLN A 146 16.12 8.09 -3.28
C GLN A 146 16.32 9.20 -4.31
N GLU A 147 16.43 8.88 -5.60
CA GLU A 147 16.61 9.85 -6.68
C GLU A 147 15.39 10.78 -6.82
N ARG A 148 14.17 10.23 -6.72
CA ARG A 148 12.93 10.98 -6.92
C ARG A 148 12.57 11.88 -5.73
N TRP A 149 12.83 11.44 -4.51
CA TRP A 149 12.42 12.15 -3.31
C TRP A 149 13.57 12.86 -2.58
N LEU A 150 14.81 12.65 -3.00
CA LEU A 150 16.03 13.15 -2.33
C LEU A 150 16.07 12.80 -0.84
N LEU A 151 15.40 11.70 -0.47
CA LEU A 151 15.34 11.18 0.89
C LEU A 151 16.31 10.01 0.99
N THR A 152 17.40 10.19 1.73
CA THR A 152 18.20 9.08 2.23
C THR A 152 17.60 8.63 3.56
N VAL A 153 17.15 7.37 3.63
CA VAL A 153 16.75 6.76 4.91
C VAL A 153 18.04 6.24 5.57
N PRO A 154 18.49 6.81 6.70
CA PRO A 154 19.69 6.32 7.39
C PRO A 154 19.46 4.88 7.87
N GLY A 155 20.40 3.96 7.59
CA GLY A 155 20.32 2.56 8.01
C GLY A 155 19.33 1.71 7.22
N GLY A 156 19.32 1.85 5.88
CA GLY A 156 18.45 1.07 5.00
C GLY A 156 18.51 -0.44 5.26
N TRP A 157 17.40 -1.13 4.95
CA TRP A 157 17.14 -2.56 5.21
C TRP A 157 18.16 -3.55 4.61
N GLY A 158 19.23 -3.07 3.95
CA GLY A 158 20.30 -3.86 3.34
C GLY A 158 21.65 -3.89 4.07
N GLU A 159 21.84 -3.15 5.18
CA GLU A 159 23.13 -3.17 5.91
C GLU A 159 23.22 -4.22 7.02
N SER A 160 22.13 -4.94 7.32
CA SER A 160 22.15 -6.00 8.33
C SER A 160 22.17 -7.37 7.67
N THR A 161 23.17 -8.19 7.99
CA THR A 161 23.34 -9.63 7.69
C THR A 161 23.91 -10.08 6.32
N VAL A 162 25.00 -9.47 5.86
CA VAL A 162 26.06 -10.22 5.14
C VAL A 162 27.36 -10.14 5.93
N ALA A 163 27.36 -10.71 7.14
CA ALA A 163 28.59 -10.96 7.88
C ALA A 163 28.45 -12.26 8.68
N LYS A 164 29.39 -13.18 8.42
CA LYS A 164 29.65 -14.45 9.13
C LYS A 164 28.81 -15.68 8.72
N ARG A 165 29.04 -16.17 7.50
CA ARG A 165 29.31 -17.61 7.32
C ARG A 165 30.81 -17.77 7.06
N GLY A 166 31.57 -17.63 8.14
CA GLY A 166 32.95 -18.10 8.20
C GLY A 166 32.91 -19.59 8.50
N THR A 167 33.45 -20.36 7.58
CA THR A 167 34.00 -21.70 7.77
C THR A 167 34.55 -21.95 9.17
N GLN A 168 34.03 -22.98 9.82
CA GLN A 168 34.80 -23.94 10.62
C GLN A 168 34.27 -25.33 10.31
#